data_AF-M3GXM9-F1
#
_entry.id   AF-M3GXM9-F1
#
_cell.length_a   1.000
_cell.length_b   1.000
_cell.length_c   1.000
_cell.angle_alpha   90.00
_cell.angle_beta   90.00
_cell.angle_gamma   90.00
#
_symmetry.space_group_name_H-M   'P 1'
#
loop_
_entity.id
_entity.type
_entity.pdbx_description
1 polymer ?
#
loop_
_entity_poly.entity_id
_entity_poly.type
_entity_poly.pdbx_seq_one_letter_code
_entity_poly.pdbx_strand_id
1 'polypeptide(L)'
;MYGDKIQSIDGKKAILRNGEGVIITNGKYDLQLDNKTNLNFKREEAGLFGTKSLPDYNMRPGNECFPTTNAVQADHAGATPRDPSKQMVDDMLSTALGKGILNRNDHTSGGTELQGYKATTRLNQEYGLTQHLFNNKLNQSFDDKKAAIQQAIQNGHIVNAGGTFNVAGVGAHRNAIVGYDSKGWVVFDPYGNANTKGYNGNGMFAHYEYGKFNLGGNQAYYVTKD
;
A
#
# COMPACT_ATOMS: atom_id res chain seq x y z
N MET A 1 -10.95 12.38 -16.18
CA MET A 1 -12.14 11.59 -15.85
C MET A 1 -12.40 10.65 -17.03
N TYR A 2 -12.52 9.33 -16.81
CA TYR A 2 -12.54 8.30 -17.86
C TYR A 2 -13.88 8.15 -18.60
N GLY A 3 -14.85 9.05 -18.42
CA GLY A 3 -16.24 8.90 -18.88
C GLY A 3 -16.39 8.39 -20.31
N ASP A 4 -15.74 9.06 -21.27
CA ASP A 4 -15.82 8.70 -22.69
C ASP A 4 -15.06 7.40 -23.05
N LYS A 5 -14.19 6.94 -22.13
CA LYS A 5 -13.37 5.73 -22.29
C LYS A 5 -13.97 4.50 -21.64
N ILE A 6 -15.09 4.60 -20.93
CA ILE A 6 -15.73 3.45 -20.29
C ILE A 6 -16.57 2.69 -21.33
N GLN A 7 -16.39 1.37 -21.35
CA GLN A 7 -17.19 0.43 -22.14
C GLN A 7 -18.34 -0.14 -21.34
N SER A 8 -18.08 -0.57 -20.11
CA SER A 8 -19.09 -1.15 -19.21
C SER A 8 -18.69 -0.97 -17.74
N ILE A 9 -19.67 -1.04 -16.84
CA ILE A 9 -19.49 -1.05 -15.39
C ILE A 9 -20.40 -2.15 -14.82
N ASP A 10 -19.85 -3.10 -14.06
CA ASP A 10 -20.60 -4.23 -13.49
C ASP A 10 -20.89 -4.08 -11.98
N GLY A 11 -20.66 -2.88 -11.45
CA GLY A 11 -20.80 -2.56 -10.03
C GLY A 11 -19.57 -2.89 -9.18
N LYS A 12 -18.62 -3.70 -9.70
CA LYS A 12 -17.32 -3.96 -9.06
C LYS A 12 -16.17 -3.32 -9.83
N LYS A 13 -16.27 -3.29 -11.15
CA LYS A 13 -15.22 -2.80 -12.05
C LYS A 13 -15.82 -2.00 -13.20
N ALA A 14 -15.05 -1.04 -13.68
CA ALA A 14 -15.23 -0.42 -14.98
C ALA A 14 -14.25 -1.03 -15.98
N ILE A 15 -14.75 -1.47 -17.13
CA ILE A 15 -13.94 -1.91 -18.27
C ILE A 15 -13.79 -0.74 -19.22
N LEU A 16 -12.55 -0.44 -19.62
CA LEU A 16 -12.27 0.61 -20.60
C LEU A 16 -12.43 0.09 -22.03
N ARG A 17 -12.84 0.97 -22.94
CA ARG A 17 -13.05 0.68 -24.36
C ARG A 17 -11.82 0.08 -25.00
N ASN A 18 -12.04 -0.74 -26.02
CA ASN A 18 -10.99 -1.40 -26.81
C ASN A 18 -10.07 -2.31 -25.97
N GLY A 19 -10.53 -2.77 -24.79
CA GLY A 19 -9.69 -3.55 -23.87
C GLY A 19 -8.54 -2.73 -23.27
N GLU A 20 -8.63 -1.40 -23.28
CA GLU A 20 -7.55 -0.52 -22.84
C GLU A 20 -7.22 -0.64 -21.35
N GLY A 21 -8.12 -1.20 -20.53
CA GLY A 21 -7.85 -1.43 -19.12
C GLY A 21 -9.06 -1.71 -18.25
N VAL A 22 -8.82 -1.80 -16.95
CA VAL A 22 -9.79 -2.14 -15.91
C VAL A 22 -9.58 -1.25 -14.70
N ILE A 23 -10.65 -0.76 -14.08
CA ILE A 23 -10.61 0.02 -12.83
C ILE A 23 -11.58 -0.61 -11.83
N ILE A 24 -11.11 -0.95 -10.63
CA ILE A 24 -11.95 -1.41 -9.52
C ILE A 24 -12.69 -0.20 -8.95
N THR A 25 -14.02 -0.28 -8.92
CA THR A 25 -14.90 0.84 -8.56
C THR A 25 -15.54 0.69 -7.17
N ASN A 26 -15.47 -0.50 -6.57
CA ASN A 26 -16.16 -0.82 -5.31
C ASN A 26 -15.23 -0.97 -4.10
N GLY A 27 -13.97 -0.55 -4.20
CA GLY A 27 -13.05 -0.57 -3.06
C GLY A 27 -13.51 0.35 -1.93
N LYS A 28 -13.27 -0.07 -0.68
CA LYS A 28 -13.31 0.83 0.48
C LYS A 28 -11.93 1.47 0.62
N TYR A 29 -11.87 2.78 0.43
CA TYR A 29 -10.62 3.53 0.43
C TYR A 29 -10.49 4.26 1.77
N ASP A 30 -9.79 3.63 2.70
CA ASP A 30 -9.50 4.16 4.03
C ASP A 30 -8.63 5.43 3.90
N LEU A 31 -9.07 6.50 4.57
CA LEU A 31 -8.50 7.83 4.49
C LEU A 31 -7.62 8.10 5.73
N GLN A 32 -6.29 8.22 5.53
CA GLN A 32 -5.27 8.46 6.58
C GLN A 32 -5.56 9.48 7.71
N LEU A 33 -6.30 10.57 7.49
CA LEU A 33 -6.54 11.65 8.45
C LEU A 33 -7.65 11.30 9.43
N ASP A 34 -8.45 10.28 9.13
CA ASP A 34 -9.45 9.79 10.07
C ASP A 34 -8.82 8.82 11.09
N ASN A 35 -7.55 8.44 10.87
CA ASN A 35 -6.80 7.54 11.74
C ASN A 35 -6.48 8.24 13.06
N LYS A 36 -6.61 7.49 14.15
CA LYS A 36 -6.33 7.97 15.50
C LYS A 36 -4.99 7.49 16.04
N THR A 37 -4.37 6.53 15.35
CA THR A 37 -3.12 5.93 15.77
C THR A 37 -1.96 6.92 15.61
N ASN A 38 -1.13 7.03 16.65
CA ASN A 38 0.11 7.81 16.63
C ASN A 38 1.19 7.03 17.36
N LEU A 39 2.02 6.33 16.57
CA LEU A 39 3.11 5.49 17.04
C LEU A 39 4.42 6.21 16.83
N ASN A 40 5.28 6.20 17.85
CA ASN A 40 6.63 6.74 17.78
C ASN A 40 7.61 5.64 18.17
N PHE A 41 8.68 5.52 17.39
CA PHE A 41 9.72 4.51 17.50
C PHE A 41 11.06 5.23 17.65
N LYS A 42 11.67 5.07 18.82
CA LYS A 42 12.98 5.63 19.12
C LYS A 42 14.03 4.88 18.34
N ARG A 43 14.92 5.60 17.64
CA ARG A 43 15.99 5.00 16.85
C ARG A 43 17.37 5.45 17.29
N GLU A 44 18.32 4.53 17.24
CA GLU A 44 19.70 4.68 17.69
C GLU A 44 20.62 3.82 16.79
N GLU A 45 21.85 4.29 16.58
CA GLU A 45 22.92 3.53 15.92
C GLU A 45 24.16 3.46 16.80
N ALA A 46 25.00 2.44 16.58
CA ALA A 46 26.31 2.37 17.21
C ALA A 46 27.23 3.46 16.62
N GLY A 47 27.69 4.36 17.46
CA GLY A 47 28.68 5.38 17.14
C GLY A 47 30.07 5.02 17.68
N LEU A 48 31.08 5.75 17.20
CA LEU A 48 32.49 5.53 17.58
C LEU A 48 32.76 5.70 19.09
N PHE A 49 31.87 6.40 19.82
CA PHE A 49 32.01 6.70 21.25
C PHE A 49 30.74 6.42 22.07
N GLY A 50 29.87 5.51 21.62
CA GLY A 50 28.62 5.16 22.29
C GLY A 50 27.43 5.11 21.35
N THR A 51 26.21 5.06 21.88
CA THR A 51 24.99 5.10 21.06
C THR A 51 24.71 6.53 20.60
N LYS A 52 24.34 6.66 19.32
CA LYS A 52 23.92 7.92 18.72
C LYS A 52 22.44 7.84 18.39
N SER A 53 21.64 8.77 18.93
CA SER A 53 20.22 8.85 18.58
C SER A 53 20.06 9.28 17.11
N LEU A 54 19.19 8.55 16.42
CA LEU A 54 18.71 8.86 15.08
C LEU A 54 17.35 9.57 15.18
N PRO A 55 16.89 10.25 14.11
CA PRO A 55 15.54 10.78 14.06
C PRO A 55 14.51 9.66 14.30
N ASP A 56 13.57 9.89 15.22
CA ASP A 56 12.48 8.97 15.52
C ASP A 56 11.73 8.61 14.23
N TYR A 57 11.33 7.34 14.13
CA TYR A 57 10.34 6.95 13.14
C TYR A 57 8.95 7.07 13.74
N ASN A 58 7.95 7.48 12.94
CA ASN A 58 6.58 7.56 13.40
C ASN A 58 5.62 6.98 12.37
N MET A 59 4.54 6.37 12.85
CA MET A 59 3.35 6.04 12.07
C MET A 59 2.20 6.82 12.68
N ARG A 60 1.78 7.84 11.96
CA ARG A 60 0.70 8.76 12.31
C ARG A 60 -0.01 9.20 11.03
N PRO A 61 -1.21 9.81 11.10
CA PRO A 61 -1.84 10.44 9.95
C PRO A 61 -0.87 11.26 9.09
N GLY A 62 -0.79 10.92 7.80
CA GLY A 62 0.14 11.53 6.84
C GLY A 62 1.54 10.89 6.76
N ASN A 63 1.83 9.86 7.56
CA ASN A 63 3.06 9.05 7.51
C ASN A 63 2.77 7.55 7.66
N GLU A 64 1.68 7.09 7.04
CA GLU A 64 1.11 5.74 7.18
C GLU A 64 0.87 5.04 5.84
N CYS A 65 1.60 5.42 4.78
CA CYS A 65 1.33 4.90 3.43
C CYS A 65 1.35 3.36 3.34
N PHE A 66 2.24 2.71 4.09
CA PHE A 66 2.32 1.25 4.19
C PHE A 66 1.07 0.63 4.85
N PRO A 67 0.73 0.93 6.11
CA PRO A 67 -0.44 0.36 6.76
C PRO A 67 -1.76 0.77 6.09
N THR A 68 -1.90 2.00 5.58
CA THR A 68 -3.10 2.41 4.83
C THR A 68 -3.30 1.60 3.56
N THR A 69 -2.24 1.41 2.77
CA THR A 69 -2.35 0.59 1.54
C THR A 69 -2.72 -0.86 1.87
N ASN A 70 -2.20 -1.40 2.97
CA ASN A 70 -2.55 -2.75 3.43
C ASN A 70 -4.01 -2.84 3.91
N ALA A 71 -4.48 -1.83 4.64
CA ALA A 71 -5.86 -1.75 5.11
C ALA A 71 -6.88 -1.68 3.96
N VAL A 72 -6.65 -0.80 2.97
CA VAL A 72 -7.48 -0.70 1.75
C VAL A 72 -7.64 -2.05 1.06
N GLN A 73 -6.52 -2.76 0.91
CA GLN A 73 -6.51 -4.07 0.27
C GLN A 73 -7.24 -5.13 1.10
N ALA A 74 -7.05 -5.13 2.42
CA ALA A 74 -7.69 -6.06 3.33
C ALA A 74 -9.21 -5.86 3.40
N ASP A 75 -9.67 -4.61 3.52
CA ASP A 75 -11.09 -4.26 3.48
C ASP A 75 -11.73 -4.69 2.15
N HIS A 76 -11.04 -4.44 1.03
CA HIS A 76 -11.50 -4.87 -0.29
C HIS A 76 -11.60 -6.39 -0.42
N ALA A 77 -10.69 -7.13 0.21
CA ALA A 77 -10.73 -8.59 0.28
C ALA A 77 -11.81 -9.13 1.25
N GLY A 78 -12.53 -8.25 1.96
CA GLY A 78 -13.60 -8.64 2.88
C GLY A 78 -13.12 -8.93 4.31
N ALA A 79 -11.92 -8.46 4.68
CA ALA A 79 -11.56 -8.38 6.08
C ALA A 79 -12.39 -7.31 6.79
N THR A 80 -12.49 -7.44 8.10
CA THR A 80 -13.12 -6.46 8.98
C THR A 80 -12.17 -6.18 10.13
N PRO A 81 -12.22 -4.97 10.72
CA PRO A 81 -11.52 -4.69 11.96
C PRO A 81 -11.84 -5.73 13.04
N ARG A 82 -10.84 -6.12 13.82
CA ARG A 82 -10.99 -7.03 14.97
C ARG A 82 -11.67 -6.29 16.13
N ASP A 83 -11.38 -4.99 16.26
CA ASP A 83 -12.16 -4.04 17.05
C ASP A 83 -13.07 -3.22 16.12
N PRO A 84 -14.40 -3.45 16.11
CA PRO A 84 -15.32 -2.76 15.20
C PRO A 84 -15.47 -1.25 15.49
N SER A 85 -14.94 -0.75 16.61
CA SER A 85 -14.91 0.69 16.89
C SER A 85 -13.76 1.43 16.20
N LYS A 86 -12.82 0.68 15.60
CA LYS A 86 -11.65 1.22 14.90
C LYS A 86 -11.81 1.12 13.39
N GLN A 87 -11.15 2.04 12.70
CA GLN A 87 -10.87 1.87 11.27
C GLN A 87 -9.87 0.74 11.06
N MET A 88 -9.85 0.18 9.85
CA MET A 88 -9.05 -1.01 9.55
C MET A 88 -7.57 -0.75 9.77
N VAL A 89 -7.05 0.40 9.33
CA VAL A 89 -5.66 0.79 9.54
C VAL A 89 -5.29 0.94 11.03
N ASP A 90 -6.16 1.56 11.85
CA ASP A 90 -5.94 1.72 13.29
C ASP A 90 -5.93 0.38 14.02
N ASP A 91 -6.85 -0.51 13.65
CA ASP A 91 -6.94 -1.87 14.19
C ASP A 91 -5.72 -2.70 13.78
N MET A 92 -5.28 -2.60 12.52
CA MET A 92 -4.08 -3.25 12.02
C MET A 92 -2.81 -2.81 12.75
N LEU A 93 -2.64 -1.51 12.98
CA LEU A 93 -1.50 -0.98 13.72
C LEU A 93 -1.52 -1.42 15.18
N SER A 94 -2.68 -1.41 15.81
CA SER A 94 -2.88 -1.91 17.18
C SER A 94 -2.56 -3.40 17.28
N THR A 95 -3.04 -4.20 16.33
CA THR A 95 -2.77 -5.63 16.23
C THR A 95 -1.29 -5.90 16.00
N ALA A 96 -0.65 -5.18 15.07
CA ALA A 96 0.76 -5.34 14.77
C ALA A 96 1.64 -5.07 16.00
N LEU A 97 1.31 -4.06 16.81
CA LEU A 97 1.98 -3.82 18.10
C LEU A 97 1.71 -4.93 19.11
N GLY A 98 0.45 -5.27 19.34
CA GLY A 98 0.04 -6.28 20.34
C GLY A 98 0.61 -7.67 20.05
N LYS A 99 0.93 -7.96 18.79
CA LYS A 99 1.52 -9.24 18.32
C LYS A 99 3.04 -9.19 18.15
N GLY A 100 3.69 -8.07 18.46
CA GLY A 100 5.13 -7.90 18.25
C GLY A 100 5.55 -8.04 16.77
N ILE A 101 4.65 -7.70 15.84
CA ILE A 101 4.97 -7.55 14.42
C ILE A 101 5.66 -6.19 14.20
N LEU A 102 5.17 -5.16 14.90
CA LEU A 102 5.87 -3.90 15.12
C LEU A 102 6.54 -3.94 16.50
N ASN A 103 7.80 -3.55 16.58
CA ASN A 103 8.58 -3.59 17.81
C ASN A 103 9.06 -2.19 18.20
N ARG A 104 8.48 -1.61 19.26
CA ARG A 104 8.91 -0.32 19.80
C ARG A 104 10.30 -0.37 20.45
N ASN A 105 10.79 -1.55 20.79
CA ASN A 105 12.09 -1.77 21.42
C ASN A 105 13.19 -2.10 20.39
N ASP A 106 12.85 -2.22 19.09
CA ASP A 106 13.87 -2.25 18.05
C ASP A 106 14.34 -0.82 17.77
N HIS A 107 15.44 -0.46 18.43
CA HIS A 107 16.04 0.86 18.26
C HIS A 107 16.82 1.03 16.96
N THR A 108 16.98 -0.01 16.13
CA THR A 108 17.70 0.13 14.86
C THR A 108 16.73 0.37 13.71
N SER A 109 15.66 -0.43 13.63
CA SER A 109 14.71 -0.42 12.53
C SER A 109 13.23 -0.36 12.94
N GLY A 110 12.94 -0.09 14.22
CA GLY A 110 11.59 -0.05 14.75
C GLY A 110 10.66 0.87 13.95
N GLY A 111 9.47 0.34 13.65
CA GLY A 111 8.43 0.99 12.85
C GLY A 111 8.55 0.75 11.35
N THR A 112 9.68 0.27 10.84
CA THR A 112 9.86 -0.01 9.40
C THR A 112 9.46 -1.43 9.00
N GLU A 113 9.02 -2.26 9.93
CA GLU A 113 8.81 -3.70 9.70
C GLU A 113 7.75 -3.94 8.62
N LEU A 114 6.67 -3.15 8.61
CA LEU A 114 5.57 -3.23 7.63
C LEU A 114 5.99 -2.83 6.20
N GLN A 115 7.22 -2.37 5.99
CA GLN A 115 7.77 -2.15 4.66
C GLN A 115 8.11 -3.47 3.96
N GLY A 116 8.40 -4.52 4.72
CA GLY A 116 8.80 -5.83 4.22
C GLY A 116 7.68 -6.88 4.21
N TYR A 117 7.81 -7.88 3.33
CA TYR A 117 6.82 -8.95 3.18
C TYR A 117 6.60 -9.77 4.46
N LYS A 118 7.65 -10.04 5.23
CA LYS A 118 7.55 -10.87 6.45
C LYS A 118 6.53 -10.30 7.44
N ALA A 119 6.57 -8.99 7.68
CA ALA A 119 5.66 -8.35 8.62
C ALA A 119 4.24 -8.24 8.04
N THR A 120 4.10 -7.86 6.76
CA THR A 120 2.78 -7.78 6.12
C THR A 120 2.10 -9.15 6.04
N THR A 121 2.84 -10.23 5.78
CA THR A 121 2.29 -11.60 5.74
C THR A 121 1.77 -12.01 7.10
N ARG A 122 2.55 -11.79 8.17
CA ARG A 122 2.12 -12.07 9.54
C ARG A 122 0.89 -11.23 9.92
N LEU A 123 0.87 -9.95 9.54
CA LEU A 123 -0.26 -9.07 9.83
C LEU A 123 -1.51 -9.53 9.08
N ASN A 124 -1.42 -9.80 7.78
CA ASN A 124 -2.53 -10.27 6.96
C ASN A 124 -3.13 -11.58 7.49
N GLN A 125 -2.29 -12.50 7.98
CA GLN A 125 -2.76 -13.74 8.62
C GLN A 125 -3.64 -13.49 9.86
N GLU A 126 -3.38 -12.43 10.63
CA GLU A 126 -4.23 -12.06 11.78
C GLU A 126 -5.64 -11.61 11.37
N TYR A 127 -5.87 -11.34 10.08
CA TYR A 127 -7.17 -10.98 9.51
C TYR A 127 -7.76 -12.09 8.62
N GLY A 128 -7.17 -13.29 8.64
CA GLY A 128 -7.60 -14.42 7.81
C GLY A 128 -7.32 -14.21 6.33
N LEU A 129 -6.26 -13.44 6.00
CA LEU A 129 -5.90 -13.12 4.62
C LEU A 129 -4.66 -13.90 4.17
N THR A 130 -4.71 -14.40 2.95
CA THR A 130 -3.58 -15.03 2.27
C THR A 130 -2.89 -13.99 1.38
N GLN A 131 -1.58 -13.81 1.55
CA GLN A 131 -0.79 -12.86 0.76
C GLN A 131 -0.14 -13.54 -0.46
N HIS A 132 -0.40 -13.00 -1.66
CA HIS A 132 0.09 -13.50 -2.94
C HIS A 132 1.13 -12.54 -3.54
N LEU A 133 2.39 -12.95 -3.54
CA LEU A 133 3.53 -12.12 -3.97
C LEU A 133 3.73 -12.18 -5.49
N PHE A 134 3.96 -11.02 -6.12
CA PHE A 134 4.34 -10.97 -7.54
C PHE A 134 5.84 -11.11 -7.77
N ASN A 135 6.68 -11.01 -6.73
CA ASN A 135 8.14 -10.97 -6.84
C ASN A 135 8.82 -12.23 -6.29
N ASN A 136 8.21 -13.40 -6.48
CA ASN A 136 8.70 -14.68 -5.97
C ASN A 136 9.70 -15.38 -6.91
N LYS A 137 10.05 -14.79 -8.06
CA LYS A 137 11.01 -15.35 -9.02
C LYS A 137 12.20 -14.42 -9.23
N LEU A 138 13.41 -14.98 -9.18
CA LEU A 138 14.65 -14.28 -9.56
C LEU A 138 14.55 -13.85 -11.05
N ASN A 139 14.99 -12.62 -11.37
CA ASN A 139 15.11 -12.07 -12.72
C ASN A 139 13.80 -11.79 -13.50
N GLN A 140 12.66 -11.69 -12.82
CA GLN A 140 11.42 -11.31 -13.50
C GLN A 140 11.45 -9.86 -14.00
N SER A 141 11.14 -9.64 -15.28
CA SER A 141 11.17 -8.31 -15.90
C SER A 141 10.02 -7.44 -15.37
N PHE A 142 10.11 -6.11 -15.60
CA PHE A 142 9.00 -5.21 -15.27
C PHE A 142 7.74 -5.57 -16.07
N ASP A 143 7.87 -5.96 -17.33
CA ASP A 143 6.71 -6.30 -18.18
C ASP A 143 6.00 -7.57 -17.72
N ASP A 144 6.73 -8.59 -17.27
CA ASP A 144 6.14 -9.79 -16.68
C ASP A 144 5.35 -9.47 -15.40
N LYS A 145 5.91 -8.60 -14.56
CA LYS A 145 5.24 -8.15 -13.33
C LYS A 145 4.01 -7.31 -13.65
N LYS A 146 4.12 -6.41 -14.63
CA LYS A 146 3.02 -5.60 -15.13
C LYS A 146 1.86 -6.48 -15.58
N ALA A 147 2.14 -7.51 -16.40
CA ALA A 147 1.12 -8.44 -16.88
C ALA A 147 0.45 -9.20 -15.72
N ALA A 148 1.22 -9.69 -14.74
CA ALA A 148 0.68 -10.38 -13.57
C ALA A 148 -0.18 -9.47 -12.67
N ILE A 149 0.24 -8.23 -12.47
CA ILE A 149 -0.52 -7.21 -11.72
C ILE A 149 -1.83 -6.89 -12.46
N GLN A 150 -1.76 -6.68 -13.78
CA GLN A 150 -2.95 -6.45 -14.61
C GLN A 150 -3.94 -7.61 -14.50
N GLN A 151 -3.45 -8.86 -14.54
CA GLN A 151 -4.28 -10.05 -14.37
C GLN A 151 -4.95 -10.11 -12.98
N ALA A 152 -4.24 -9.78 -11.92
CA ALA A 152 -4.83 -9.72 -10.58
C ALA A 152 -5.94 -8.67 -10.48
N ILE A 153 -5.74 -7.49 -11.10
CA ILE A 153 -6.75 -6.42 -11.15
C ILE A 153 -7.96 -6.87 -11.99
N GLN A 154 -7.74 -7.52 -13.13
CA GLN A 154 -8.80 -8.13 -13.93
C GLN A 154 -9.61 -9.15 -13.13
N ASN A 155 -8.96 -9.91 -12.24
CA ASN A 155 -9.63 -10.84 -11.31
C ASN A 155 -10.30 -10.12 -10.13
N GLY A 156 -10.02 -8.83 -9.94
CA GLY A 156 -10.70 -7.95 -8.98
C GLY A 156 -9.95 -7.78 -7.68
N HIS A 157 -8.64 -7.99 -7.70
CA HIS A 157 -7.77 -7.76 -6.56
C HIS A 157 -7.12 -6.39 -6.65
N ILE A 158 -7.20 -5.62 -5.56
CA ILE A 158 -6.37 -4.43 -5.37
C ILE A 158 -4.95 -4.89 -5.06
N VAL A 159 -3.95 -4.28 -5.69
CA VAL A 159 -2.53 -4.63 -5.52
C VAL A 159 -1.83 -3.60 -4.65
N ASN A 160 -1.21 -4.05 -3.57
CA ASN A 160 -0.31 -3.23 -2.76
C ASN A 160 1.06 -3.19 -3.45
N ALA A 161 1.48 -2.02 -3.89
CA ALA A 161 2.70 -1.84 -4.67
C ALA A 161 3.62 -0.79 -4.04
N GLY A 162 4.89 -1.17 -3.87
CA GLY A 162 5.98 -0.29 -3.46
C GLY A 162 6.69 0.34 -4.64
N GLY A 163 7.17 1.56 -4.42
CA GLY A 163 8.03 2.29 -5.35
C GLY A 163 8.97 3.22 -4.60
N THR A 164 9.93 3.77 -5.35
CA THR A 164 10.84 4.81 -4.87
C THR A 164 10.40 6.13 -5.49
N PHE A 165 9.89 7.01 -4.65
CA PHE A 165 9.39 8.31 -5.04
C PHE A 165 10.50 9.31 -4.70
N ASN A 166 10.93 10.11 -5.67
CA ASN A 166 11.95 11.14 -5.47
C ASN A 166 11.27 12.50 -5.38
N VAL A 167 10.23 12.60 -4.56
CA VAL A 167 9.48 13.84 -4.32
C VAL A 167 9.73 14.32 -2.90
N ALA A 168 9.69 15.64 -2.69
CA ALA A 168 10.06 16.23 -1.41
C ALA A 168 9.29 15.58 -0.24
N GLY A 169 10.04 14.97 0.69
CA GLY A 169 9.48 14.33 1.90
C GLY A 169 9.03 12.89 1.74
N VAL A 170 9.10 12.30 0.54
CA VAL A 170 8.72 10.90 0.29
C VAL A 170 9.90 10.19 -0.34
N GLY A 171 10.36 9.09 0.26
CA GLY A 171 11.39 8.21 -0.30
C GLY A 171 10.77 6.88 -0.72
N ALA A 172 10.70 5.94 0.23
CA ALA A 172 9.94 4.70 0.03
C ALA A 172 8.45 4.96 0.26
N HIS A 173 7.60 4.49 -0.66
CA HIS A 173 6.16 4.73 -0.60
C HIS A 173 5.35 3.56 -1.16
N ARG A 174 4.11 3.44 -0.71
CA ARG A 174 3.17 2.39 -1.10
C ARG A 174 1.89 3.00 -1.64
N ASN A 175 1.38 2.38 -2.70
CA ASN A 175 0.12 2.74 -3.32
C ASN A 175 -0.74 1.49 -3.49
N ALA A 176 -2.06 1.68 -3.44
CA ALA A 176 -2.99 0.65 -3.82
C ALA A 176 -3.27 0.81 -5.33
N ILE A 177 -2.76 -0.11 -6.15
CA ILE A 177 -3.11 -0.15 -7.57
C ILE A 177 -4.52 -0.74 -7.67
N VAL A 178 -5.45 0.09 -8.12
CA VAL A 178 -6.88 -0.22 -8.24
C VAL A 178 -7.30 -0.46 -9.68
N GLY A 179 -6.44 -0.09 -10.62
CA GLY A 179 -6.74 -0.16 -12.03
C GLY A 179 -5.52 0.08 -12.89
N TYR A 180 -5.74 0.01 -14.20
CA TYR A 180 -4.75 0.35 -15.19
C TYR A 180 -5.43 0.78 -16.48
N ASP A 181 -4.69 1.48 -17.33
CA ASP A 181 -5.03 1.72 -18.72
C ASP A 181 -3.81 1.47 -19.63
N SER A 182 -3.93 1.82 -20.91
CA SER A 182 -2.84 1.67 -21.88
C SER A 182 -1.59 2.48 -21.57
N LYS A 183 -1.67 3.47 -20.67
CA LYS A 183 -0.59 4.42 -20.35
C LYS A 183 0.01 4.20 -18.97
N GLY A 184 -0.73 3.61 -18.04
CA GLY A 184 -0.22 3.42 -16.69
C GLY A 184 -1.18 2.81 -15.68
N TRP A 185 -0.77 2.90 -14.43
CA TRP A 185 -1.51 2.46 -13.25
C TRP A 185 -2.49 3.53 -12.80
N VAL A 186 -3.72 3.12 -12.51
CA VAL A 186 -4.65 3.90 -11.69
C VAL A 186 -4.47 3.44 -10.26
N VAL A 187 -4.11 4.36 -9.38
CA VAL A 187 -3.80 4.06 -7.98
C VAL A 187 -4.67 4.89 -7.05
N PHE A 188 -4.96 4.34 -5.88
CA PHE A 188 -5.23 5.14 -4.70
C PHE A 188 -3.91 5.37 -3.98
N ASP A 189 -3.49 6.63 -3.94
CA ASP A 189 -2.25 7.08 -3.32
C ASP A 189 -2.55 7.68 -1.94
N PRO A 190 -2.17 7.03 -0.82
CA PRO A 190 -2.38 7.54 0.53
C PRO A 190 -1.70 8.90 0.81
N TYR A 191 -0.69 9.28 0.02
CA TYR A 191 -0.03 10.59 0.10
C TYR A 191 -0.83 11.72 -0.62
N GLY A 192 -1.94 11.35 -1.27
CA GLY A 192 -2.80 12.24 -2.02
C GLY A 192 -2.48 12.19 -3.50
N ASN A 193 -1.31 12.67 -3.93
CA ASN A 193 -0.86 12.52 -5.33
C ASN A 193 0.63 12.87 -5.47
N ALA A 194 1.48 11.86 -5.47
CA ALA A 194 2.93 12.02 -5.62
C ALA A 194 3.39 12.48 -7.03
N ASN A 195 2.51 12.68 -8.02
CA ASN A 195 2.90 13.39 -9.25
C ASN A 195 3.12 14.89 -9.03
N THR A 196 2.65 15.44 -7.92
CA THR A 196 2.67 16.88 -7.65
C THR A 196 3.73 17.23 -6.61
N LYS A 197 4.08 18.52 -6.52
CA LYS A 197 4.98 19.00 -5.46
C LYS A 197 4.18 19.19 -4.18
N GLY A 198 4.54 18.48 -3.11
CA GLY A 198 3.93 18.61 -1.78
C GLY A 198 2.95 17.50 -1.43
N TYR A 199 2.60 17.41 -0.14
CA TYR A 199 1.62 16.47 0.39
C TYR A 199 0.22 17.00 0.13
N ASN A 200 -0.60 16.23 -0.58
CA ASN A 200 -1.96 16.62 -0.95
C ASN A 200 -3.04 15.94 -0.10
N GLY A 201 -2.64 15.30 0.99
CA GLY A 201 -3.58 14.78 1.97
C GLY A 201 -4.02 13.34 1.71
N ASN A 202 -5.29 13.10 1.99
CA ASN A 202 -5.82 11.96 2.70
C ASN A 202 -6.04 10.67 1.88
N GLY A 203 -5.29 10.46 0.80
CA GLY A 203 -5.67 9.49 -0.22
C GLY A 203 -6.38 10.15 -1.39
N MET A 204 -5.81 10.07 -2.60
CA MET A 204 -6.54 10.39 -3.82
C MET A 204 -6.26 9.38 -4.92
N PHE A 205 -7.16 9.32 -5.89
CA PHE A 205 -6.89 8.61 -7.12
C PHE A 205 -5.90 9.38 -7.98
N ALA A 206 -4.83 8.71 -8.38
CA ALA A 206 -3.82 9.24 -9.28
C ALA A 206 -3.58 8.27 -10.43
N HIS A 207 -3.02 8.78 -11.52
CA HIS A 207 -2.53 7.98 -12.63
C HIS A 207 -1.00 8.09 -12.70
N TYR A 208 -0.33 6.94 -12.69
CA TYR A 208 1.13 6.84 -12.79
C TYR A 208 1.50 6.05 -14.03
N GLU A 209 2.27 6.69 -14.91
CA GLU A 209 2.81 6.03 -16.10
C GLU A 209 3.58 4.76 -15.74
N TYR A 210 3.52 3.75 -16.62
CA TYR A 210 4.29 2.53 -16.43
C TYR A 210 5.79 2.82 -16.28
N GLY A 211 6.45 2.14 -15.34
CA GLY A 211 7.86 2.32 -15.02
C GLY A 211 8.15 3.54 -14.11
N LYS A 212 7.22 4.49 -13.99
CA LYS A 212 7.38 5.63 -13.09
C LYS A 212 7.50 5.16 -11.63
N PHE A 213 8.46 5.74 -10.91
CA PHE A 213 8.79 5.41 -9.52
C PHE A 213 9.14 3.93 -9.25
N ASN A 214 9.38 3.14 -10.31
CA ASN A 214 9.49 1.69 -10.22
C ASN A 214 8.31 1.05 -9.45
N LEU A 215 7.11 1.62 -9.58
CA LEU A 215 5.93 1.17 -8.82
C LEU A 215 5.55 -0.26 -9.23
N GLY A 216 5.54 -1.15 -8.24
CA GLY A 216 5.28 -2.57 -8.44
C GLY A 216 6.48 -3.37 -8.93
N GLY A 217 7.63 -2.71 -9.15
CA GLY A 217 8.86 -3.36 -9.61
C GLY A 217 9.57 -4.14 -8.51
N ASN A 218 9.76 -3.55 -7.33
CA ASN A 218 10.54 -4.19 -6.24
C ASN A 218 9.68 -4.99 -5.26
N GLN A 219 8.52 -4.46 -4.87
CA GLN A 219 7.61 -5.15 -3.97
C GLN A 219 6.17 -4.91 -4.39
N ALA A 220 5.49 -5.97 -4.83
CA ALA A 220 4.04 -5.96 -5.05
C ALA A 220 3.40 -7.24 -4.51
N TYR A 221 2.15 -7.14 -4.06
CA TYR A 221 1.33 -8.29 -3.68
C TYR A 221 -0.16 -7.97 -3.69
N TYR A 222 -0.98 -9.00 -3.80
CA TYR A 222 -2.41 -8.93 -3.48
C TYR A 222 -2.75 -9.86 -2.32
N VAL A 223 -3.97 -9.74 -1.78
CA VAL A 223 -4.48 -10.68 -0.78
C VAL A 223 -5.82 -11.28 -1.20
N THR A 224 -6.10 -12.47 -0.71
CA THR A 224 -7.43 -13.10 -0.76
C THR A 224 -7.90 -13.45 0.65
N LYS A 225 -9.21 -13.59 0.80
CA LYS A 225 -9.85 -14.15 1.99
C LYS A 225 -10.57 -15.41 1.53
N ASP A 226 -10.06 -16.56 1.96
CA ASP A 226 -10.57 -17.88 1.60
C ASP A 226 -11.53 -18.40 2.68
#